data_AF-A0A4P7WIA9-F1
#
_entry.id   AF-A0A4P7WIA9-F1
#
_cell.length_a   1.000
_cell.length_b   1.000
_cell.length_c   1.000
_cell.angle_alpha   90.00
_cell.angle_beta   90.00
_cell.angle_gamma   90.00
#
_symmetry.space_group_name_H-M   'P 1'
#
loop_
_entity.id
_entity.type
_entity.pdbx_description
1 polymer ?
#
loop_
_entity_poly.entity_id
_entity_poly.type
_entity_poly.pdbx_seq_one_letter_code
_entity_poly.pdbx_strand_id
1 'polypeptide(L)' 'MKDDKDLDREPESLPRMSSKEAMSRSMAHIHIEGINLPEDSEEIIKAFANDEISLEELLKKADENLKRKLALEND' A
#
# COMPACT_ATOMS: atom_id res chain seq x y z
N MET A 1 -40.10 -23.26 2.79
CA MET A 1 -39.19 -22.37 3.54
C MET A 1 -37.80 -22.72 3.05
N LYS A 2 -37.10 -21.80 2.38
CA LYS A 2 -35.68 -21.98 2.04
C LYS A 2 -34.89 -21.41 3.22
N ASP A 3 -34.07 -22.24 3.83
CA ASP A 3 -33.16 -21.85 4.90
C ASP A 3 -32.10 -20.89 4.33
N ASP A 4 -32.24 -19.59 4.59
CA ASP A 4 -31.18 -18.57 4.43
C ASP A 4 -30.07 -18.81 5.48
N LYS A 5 -29.25 -19.85 5.28
CA LYS A 5 -28.13 -20.21 6.18
C LYS A 5 -26.74 -19.94 5.61
N ASP A 6 -26.62 -19.08 4.62
CA ASP A 6 -25.33 -18.72 4.00
C ASP A 6 -24.85 -17.30 4.34
N LEU A 7 -25.48 -16.62 5.31
CA LEU A 7 -25.14 -15.22 5.65
C LEU A 7 -24.04 -15.06 6.71
N ASP A 8 -23.53 -16.15 7.28
CA ASP A 8 -22.48 -16.18 8.32
C ASP A 8 -21.20 -16.89 7.86
N ARG A 9 -20.99 -17.02 6.54
CA ARG A 9 -19.69 -17.49 6.05
C ARG A 9 -18.70 -16.34 6.23
N GLU A 10 -17.99 -16.33 7.37
CA GLU A 10 -16.79 -15.51 7.53
C GLU A 10 -15.98 -15.64 6.23
N PRO A 11 -15.63 -14.53 5.57
CA PRO A 11 -14.85 -14.62 4.34
C PRO A 11 -13.63 -15.47 4.67
N GLU A 12 -13.38 -16.51 3.87
CA GLU A 12 -12.19 -17.37 4.05
C GLU A 12 -11.01 -16.44 4.29
N SER A 13 -10.43 -16.54 5.49
CA SER A 13 -9.45 -15.56 5.95
C SER A 13 -8.34 -15.52 4.94
N LEU A 14 -8.18 -14.38 4.27
CA LEU A 14 -7.12 -14.19 3.30
C LEU A 14 -5.78 -14.56 3.96
N PRO A 15 -4.85 -15.17 3.21
CA PRO A 15 -3.55 -15.52 3.74
C PRO A 15 -2.92 -14.29 4.38
N ARG A 16 -2.65 -14.38 5.69
CA ARG A 16 -2.00 -13.30 6.43
C ARG A 16 -0.56 -13.19 5.94
N MET A 17 -0.19 -12.00 5.49
CA MET A 17 1.18 -11.62 5.17
C MET A 17 1.55 -10.37 5.95
N SER A 18 2.84 -10.19 6.24
CA SER A 18 3.29 -8.93 6.84
C SER A 18 3.08 -7.76 5.88
N SER A 19 2.90 -6.56 6.41
CA SER A 19 2.78 -5.35 5.57
C SER A 19 3.97 -5.14 4.64
N LYS A 20 5.16 -5.61 5.04
CA LYS A 20 6.39 -5.53 4.24
C LYS A 20 6.38 -6.50 3.07
N GLU A 21 6.00 -7.75 3.32
CA GLU A 21 5.82 -8.75 2.25
C GLU A 21 4.75 -8.29 1.26
N ALA A 22 3.65 -7.72 1.76
CA ALA A 22 2.61 -7.13 0.92
C ALA A 22 3.16 -6.00 0.05
N MET A 23 3.89 -5.05 0.65
CA MET A 23 4.48 -3.94 -0.10
C MET A 23 5.52 -4.39 -1.13
N SER A 24 6.39 -5.34 -0.77
CA SER A 24 7.39 -5.88 -1.69
C SER A 24 6.73 -6.55 -2.91
N ARG A 25 5.66 -7.32 -2.70
CA ARG A 25 4.88 -7.93 -3.79
C ARG A 25 4.18 -6.88 -4.65
N SER A 26 3.59 -5.85 -4.03
CA SER A 26 2.96 -4.74 -4.75
C SER A 26 3.97 -3.99 -5.60
N MET A 27 5.18 -3.74 -5.10
CA MET A 27 6.27 -3.11 -5.86
C MET A 27 6.70 -3.95 -7.06
N ALA A 28 6.86 -5.27 -6.86
CA ALA A 28 7.17 -6.16 -7.96
C ALA A 28 6.08 -6.16 -9.03
N HIS A 29 4.81 -6.16 -8.61
CA HIS A 29 3.68 -6.09 -9.54
C HIS A 29 3.65 -4.77 -10.32
N ILE A 30 3.83 -3.63 -9.65
CA ILE A 30 3.96 -2.31 -10.28
C ILE A 30 5.05 -2.30 -11.36
N HIS A 31 6.21 -2.88 -11.06
CA HIS A 31 7.31 -2.97 -12.01
C HIS A 31 6.99 -3.88 -13.21
N ILE A 32 6.35 -5.03 -12.96
CA ILE A 32 5.90 -5.96 -14.01
C ILE A 32 4.90 -5.28 -14.96
N GLU A 33 3.95 -4.52 -14.41
CA GLU A 33 2.95 -3.79 -15.18
C GLU A 33 3.52 -2.53 -15.87
N GLY A 34 4.80 -2.20 -15.64
CA GLY A 34 5.44 -1.01 -16.19
C GLY A 34 4.84 0.30 -15.67
N ILE A 35 4.23 0.28 -14.48
CA ILE A 35 3.65 1.47 -13.87
C ILE A 35 4.77 2.31 -13.29
N ASN A 36 4.89 3.55 -13.79
CA ASN A 36 5.84 4.52 -13.25
C ASN A 36 5.28 5.14 -11.99
N LEU A 37 5.93 4.87 -10.86
CA LEU A 37 5.67 5.61 -9.63
C LEU A 37 6.43 6.94 -9.68
N PRO A 38 5.90 7.98 -9.02
CA PRO A 38 6.70 9.16 -8.70
C PRO A 38 7.95 8.74 -7.91
N GLU A 39 9.11 9.29 -8.25
CA GLU A 39 10.40 8.95 -7.63
C GLU A 39 10.33 9.00 -6.10
N ASP A 40 9.78 10.09 -5.54
CA ASP A 40 9.64 10.23 -4.08
C ASP A 40 8.79 9.11 -3.46
N SER A 41 7.75 8.64 -4.16
CA SER A 41 6.89 7.55 -3.68
C SER A 41 7.61 6.21 -3.72
N GLU A 42 8.40 5.96 -4.76
CA GLU A 42 9.18 4.74 -4.90
C GLU A 42 10.26 4.64 -3.81
N GLU A 43 10.98 5.73 -3.54
CA GLU A 43 12.01 5.77 -2.48
C GLU A 43 11.43 5.49 -1.10
N ILE A 44 10.30 6.12 -0.77
CA ILE A 44 9.61 5.91 0.51
C ILE A 44 9.16 4.45 0.68
N ILE A 45 8.59 3.85 -0.38
CA ILE A 45 8.13 2.45 -0.34
C ILE A 45 9.31 1.49 -0.21
N LYS A 46 10.41 1.72 -0.93
CA LYS A 46 11.65 0.92 -0.83
C LYS A 46 12.22 0.96 0.58
N ALA A 47 12.32 2.16 1.19
CA ALA A 47 12.82 2.31 2.55
C ALA A 47 12.00 1.51 3.57
N PHE A 48 10.67 1.46 3.43
CA PHE A 48 9.83 0.65 4.30
C PHE A 48 10.01 -0.86 4.06
N ALA A 49 10.08 -1.27 2.79
CA ALA A 49 10.29 -2.67 2.42
C ALA A 49 11.66 -3.20 2.88
N ASN A 50 12.67 -2.33 2.96
CA ASN A 50 14.04 -2.64 3.39
C ASN A 50 14.27 -2.48 4.90
N ASP A 51 13.23 -2.28 5.71
CA ASP A 51 13.36 -2.08 7.16
C ASP A 51 14.08 -0.77 7.58
N GLU A 52 14.28 0.17 6.66
CA GLU A 52 14.97 1.44 6.94
C GLU A 52 14.06 2.45 7.65
N ILE A 53 12.73 2.34 7.46
CA ILE A 53 11.72 3.17 8.13
C ILE A 53 10.55 2.34 8.67
N SER A 54 9.87 2.88 9.69
CA SER A 54 8.66 2.28 10.26
C SER A 54 7.42 2.54 9.40
N LEU A 55 6.32 1.81 9.67
CA LEU A 55 5.03 2.05 9.02
C LEU A 55 4.50 3.46 9.31
N GLU A 56 4.73 3.99 10.51
CA GLU A 56 4.31 5.34 10.88
C GLU A 56 5.06 6.40 10.05
N GLU A 57 6.37 6.24 9.89
CA GLU A 57 7.19 7.16 9.09
C GLU A 57 6.86 7.07 7.60
N LEU A 58 6.56 5.87 7.09
CA LEU A 58 6.04 5.67 5.74
C LEU A 58 4.76 6.49 5.51
N LEU A 59 3.77 6.36 6.41
CA LEU A 59 2.48 7.06 6.30
C LEU A 59 2.67 8.58 6.36
N LYS A 60 3.52 9.05 7.28
CA LYS A 60 3.84 10.47 7.44
C LYS A 60 4.47 11.05 6.17
N LYS A 61 5.51 10.42 5.63
CA LYS A 61 6.20 10.90 4.42
C LYS A 61 5.29 10.86 3.20
N ALA A 62 4.43 9.85 3.09
CA ALA A 62 3.43 9.76 2.02
C ALA A 62 2.40 10.91 2.09
N ASP A 63 1.91 11.24 3.29
CA ASP A 63 0.98 12.36 3.51
C ASP A 63 1.63 13.72 3.22
N GLU A 64 2.88 13.93 3.65
CA GLU A 64 3.64 15.14 3.33
C GLU A 64 3.82 15.34 1.82
N ASN A 65 4.13 14.26 1.09
CA ASN A 65 4.23 14.31 -0.37
C ASN A 65 2.89 14.61 -1.05
N LEU A 66 1.79 14.03 -0.56
CA LEU A 66 0.46 14.32 -1.09
C LEU A 66 0.11 15.80 -0.88
N LYS A 67 0.35 16.34 0.31
CA LYS A 67 0.10 17.75 0.64
C LYS A 67 0.94 18.70 -0.22
N ARG A 68 2.21 18.38 -0.47
CA ARG A 68 3.08 19.18 -1.36
C ARG A 68 2.56 19.21 -2.79
N LYS A 69 2.15 18.05 -3.33
CA LYS A 69 1.58 17.99 -4.69
C LYS A 69 0.31 18.81 -4.81
N LEU A 70 -0.61 18.67 -3.86
CA LEU A 70 -1.83 19.46 -3.82
C LEU A 70 -1.56 20.96 -3.70
N ALA A 71 -0.54 21.38 -2.95
CA ALA A 71 -0.16 22.79 -2.85
C ALA A 71 0.36 23.35 -4.18
N LEU A 72 1.11 22.57 -4.96
CA LEU A 72 1.65 22.97 -6.27
C LEU A 72 0.59 23.01 -7.38
N GLU A 73 -0.50 22.25 -7.27
CA GLU A 73 -1.60 22.25 -8.24
C GLU A 73 -2.58 23.43 -8.05
N ASN A 74 -2.52 24.13 -6.92
CA ASN A 74 -3.43 25.24 -6.59
C ASN A 74 -2.78 26.64 -6.68
N ASP A 75 -1.56 26.74 -7.20
CA ASP A 75 -0.82 28.00 -7.44
C ASP A 75 -0.77 28.32 -8.96
#